data_AF-A0A2W5MAJ0-F1
#
_entry.id   AF-A0A2W5MAJ0-F1
#
_cell.length_a   1.000
_cell.length_b   1.000
_cell.length_c   1.000
_cell.angle_alpha   90.00
_cell.angle_beta   90.00
_cell.angle_gamma   90.00
#
_symmetry.space_group_name_H-M   'P 1'
#
loop_
_entity.id
_entity.type
_entity.pdbx_description
1 polymer ?
#
loop_
_entity_poly.entity_id
_entity_poly.type
_entity_poly.pdbx_seq_one_letter_code
_entity_poly.pdbx_strand_id
1 'polypeptide(L)'
;MSRIVSRSVFAILAGLAAAAAGAAHAAEVIGSSLVWPPLPSSGFVAGRAATQADIDAGNALFLLGDGARSSGEPMAIDIPQYALFDDEGIITVVVVIQAESEAGRSQIGARKLDGTALIGQLDQFKLVGTQPQSTRATD
;
A
#
# COMPACT_ATOMS: atom_id res chain seq x y z
N MET A 1 2.94 -65.65 7.77
CA MET A 1 3.68 -64.38 7.79
C MET A 1 4.56 -64.30 6.55
N SER A 2 4.37 -63.31 5.67
CA SER A 2 5.36 -62.94 4.65
C SER A 2 5.15 -61.46 4.28
N ARG A 3 6.23 -60.69 4.20
CA ARG A 3 6.26 -59.22 4.04
C ARG A 3 6.83 -58.86 2.66
N ILE A 4 6.18 -57.87 2.01
CA ILE A 4 6.74 -56.85 1.06
C ILE A 4 7.13 -57.44 -0.32
N VAL A 5 6.78 -56.88 -1.50
CA VAL A 5 7.26 -55.61 -2.09
C VAL A 5 6.25 -54.99 -3.09
N SER A 6 6.16 -53.67 -3.03
CA SER A 6 5.57 -52.71 -3.97
C SER A 6 6.06 -52.84 -5.42
N ARG A 7 5.16 -52.73 -6.41
CA ARG A 7 5.47 -52.24 -7.77
C ARG A 7 4.27 -51.49 -8.34
N SER A 8 4.26 -50.18 -8.15
CA SER A 8 3.45 -49.25 -8.94
C SER A 8 3.98 -49.22 -10.38
N VAL A 9 3.10 -49.48 -11.35
CA VAL A 9 3.31 -49.13 -12.76
C VAL A 9 1.96 -48.65 -13.30
N PHE A 10 1.81 -47.34 -13.49
CA PHE A 10 0.79 -46.78 -14.37
C PHE A 10 1.51 -45.96 -15.45
N ALA A 11 1.38 -46.44 -16.68
CA ALA A 11 2.01 -45.88 -17.86
C ALA A 11 1.23 -44.65 -18.36
N ILE A 12 1.89 -43.50 -18.21
CA ILE A 12 2.08 -42.37 -19.13
C ILE A 12 1.34 -42.37 -20.51
N LEU A 13 0.66 -41.23 -20.74
CA LEU A 13 0.40 -40.40 -21.95
C LEU A 13 -0.60 -40.80 -23.06
N ALA A 14 -1.65 -39.97 -23.16
CA ALA A 14 -1.98 -39.12 -24.31
C ALA A 14 -2.90 -37.99 -23.75
N GLY A 15 -2.73 -36.68 -23.95
CA GLY A 15 -2.25 -35.96 -25.12
C GLY A 15 -3.44 -35.20 -25.75
N LEU A 16 -3.87 -34.08 -25.17
CA LEU A 16 -4.71 -33.10 -25.87
C LEU A 16 -4.46 -31.68 -25.32
N ALA A 17 -3.98 -30.81 -26.22
CA ALA A 17 -3.80 -29.37 -25.99
C ALA A 17 -5.11 -28.61 -26.23
N ALA A 18 -5.38 -27.56 -25.45
CA ALA A 18 -5.82 -26.25 -25.96
C ALA A 18 -6.12 -25.24 -24.83
N ALA A 19 -5.66 -24.01 -25.10
CA ALA A 19 -6.15 -22.71 -24.63
C ALA A 19 -5.92 -22.32 -23.15
N ALA A 20 -4.83 -21.56 -22.97
CA ALA A 20 -4.75 -20.52 -21.96
C ALA A 20 -5.91 -19.51 -22.16
N ALA A 21 -6.86 -19.49 -21.24
CA ALA A 21 -7.82 -18.41 -21.12
C ALA A 21 -7.20 -17.33 -20.20
N GLY A 22 -6.34 -16.51 -20.80
CA GLY A 22 -6.14 -15.16 -20.31
C GLY A 22 -7.33 -14.31 -20.75
N ALA A 23 -7.96 -13.65 -19.79
CA ALA A 23 -8.58 -12.35 -19.99
C ALA A 23 -8.63 -11.69 -18.62
N ALA A 24 -7.69 -10.77 -18.42
CA ALA A 24 -7.78 -9.75 -17.40
C ALA A 24 -9.22 -9.23 -17.35
N HIS A 25 -9.82 -9.22 -16.17
CA HIS A 25 -10.86 -8.25 -15.87
C HIS A 25 -10.18 -6.88 -15.91
N ALA A 26 -9.97 -6.37 -17.12
CA ALA A 26 -9.75 -4.95 -17.34
C ALA A 26 -11.03 -4.29 -16.85
N ALA A 27 -10.95 -3.73 -15.65
CA ALA A 27 -12.03 -2.99 -15.04
C ALA A 27 -12.44 -1.89 -16.01
N GLU A 28 -13.67 -1.98 -16.48
CA GLU A 28 -14.32 -0.94 -17.24
C GLU A 28 -14.55 0.25 -16.29
N VAL A 29 -13.62 1.20 -16.27
CA VAL A 29 -13.79 2.47 -15.56
C VAL A 29 -14.43 3.45 -16.53
N ILE A 30 -15.76 3.38 -16.62
CA ILE A 30 -16.55 4.43 -17.25
C ILE A 30 -16.57 5.63 -16.29
N GLY A 31 -15.83 6.68 -16.66
CA GLY A 31 -16.12 8.09 -16.36
C GLY A 31 -16.69 8.48 -14.99
N SER A 32 -16.17 7.94 -13.89
CA SER A 32 -16.44 8.51 -12.57
C SER A 32 -15.34 9.50 -12.24
N SER A 33 -15.70 10.78 -12.10
CA SER A 33 -14.81 11.78 -11.53
C SER A 33 -14.36 11.29 -10.16
N LEU A 34 -13.06 11.04 -9.98
CA LEU A 34 -12.53 10.66 -8.68
C LEU A 34 -12.67 11.87 -7.75
N VAL A 35 -13.58 11.80 -6.80
CA VAL A 35 -13.74 12.82 -5.76
C VAL A 35 -12.77 12.49 -4.65
N TRP A 36 -11.80 13.37 -4.43
CA TRP A 36 -10.84 13.22 -3.35
C TRP A 36 -11.54 13.65 -2.05
N PRO A 37 -11.63 12.76 -1.04
CA PRO A 37 -12.30 13.09 0.22
C PRO A 37 -11.51 14.16 0.97
N PRO A 38 -12.14 14.96 1.86
CA PRO A 38 -11.41 15.94 2.67
C PRO A 38 -10.30 15.26 3.50
N LEU A 39 -9.19 15.97 3.69
CA LEU A 39 -8.12 15.52 4.56
C LEU A 39 -8.62 15.37 6.01
N PRO A 40 -8.15 14.36 6.74
CA PRO A 40 -8.58 14.14 8.11
C PRO A 40 -8.00 15.21 9.04
N SER A 41 -8.73 15.57 10.09
CA SER A 41 -8.25 16.48 11.15
C SER A 41 -7.55 15.77 12.32
N SER A 42 -7.56 14.43 12.31
CA SER A 42 -6.94 13.55 13.33
C SER A 42 -6.58 12.20 12.69
N GLY A 43 -5.90 11.30 13.41
CA GLY A 43 -5.53 10.00 12.85
C GLY A 43 -4.23 10.01 12.03
N PHE A 44 -3.34 10.96 12.32
CA PHE A 44 -2.04 11.12 11.67
C PHE A 44 -0.98 11.62 12.67
N VAL A 45 0.29 11.47 12.31
CA VAL A 45 1.44 12.02 13.04
C VAL A 45 2.23 12.93 12.09
N ALA A 46 2.53 14.14 12.56
CA ALA A 46 3.25 15.16 11.78
C ALA A 46 4.29 15.87 12.66
N GLY A 47 5.43 16.24 12.08
CA GLY A 47 6.45 17.08 12.73
C GLY A 47 7.18 16.45 13.93
N ARG A 48 6.93 15.17 14.22
CA ARG A 48 7.62 14.37 15.25
C ARG A 48 7.65 12.90 14.84
N ALA A 49 8.55 12.14 15.46
CA ALA A 49 8.54 10.69 15.33
C ALA A 49 7.29 10.08 15.98
N ALA A 50 6.78 8.99 15.40
CA ALA A 50 5.70 8.23 15.97
C ALA A 50 6.15 7.49 17.22
N THR A 51 5.18 7.19 18.07
CA THR A 51 5.33 6.40 19.29
C THR A 51 4.43 5.16 19.22
N GLN A 52 4.66 4.19 20.11
CA GLN A 52 3.76 3.03 20.20
C GLN A 52 2.32 3.45 20.51
N ALA A 53 2.13 4.49 21.35
CA ALA A 53 0.80 5.02 21.64
C ALA A 53 0.11 5.60 20.40
N ASP A 54 0.86 6.12 19.43
CA ASP A 54 0.28 6.60 18.17
C ASP A 54 -0.24 5.44 17.31
N ILE A 55 0.48 4.32 17.29
CA ILE A 55 0.03 3.10 16.60
C ILE A 55 -1.23 2.57 17.28
N ASP A 56 -1.21 2.46 18.62
CA ASP A 56 -2.32 1.92 19.41
C ASP A 56 -3.59 2.79 19.25
N ALA A 57 -3.42 4.10 19.07
CA ALA A 57 -4.50 5.04 18.78
C ALA A 57 -4.89 5.11 17.28
N GLY A 58 -4.16 4.43 16.40
CA GLY A 58 -4.36 4.46 14.95
C GLY A 58 -3.91 5.75 14.25
N ASN A 59 -3.11 6.59 14.91
CA ASN A 59 -2.51 7.80 14.34
C ASN A 59 -1.26 7.50 13.48
N ALA A 60 -0.60 6.36 13.73
CA ALA A 60 0.58 5.90 13.00
C ALA A 60 0.40 4.44 12.54
N LEU A 61 1.15 4.04 11.53
CA LEU A 61 1.12 2.66 10.99
C LEU A 61 2.35 1.85 11.39
N PHE A 62 3.45 2.51 11.73
CA PHE A 62 4.70 1.85 12.11
C PHE A 62 5.48 2.68 13.13
N LEU A 63 6.44 2.01 13.75
CA LEU A 63 7.45 2.62 14.63
C LEU A 63 8.82 2.33 14.01
N LEU A 64 9.63 3.35 13.82
CA LEU A 64 11.06 3.18 13.52
C LEU A 64 11.82 3.11 14.85
N GLY A 65 12.56 2.03 15.06
CA GLY A 65 13.34 1.78 16.27
C GLY A 65 13.15 0.38 16.85
N ASP A 66 13.32 0.25 18.16
CA ASP A 66 13.39 -1.06 18.85
C ASP A 66 12.05 -1.54 19.44
N GLY A 67 10.94 -0.87 19.11
CA GLY A 67 9.61 -1.16 19.66
C GLY A 67 9.34 -0.49 21.01
N ALA A 68 10.37 -0.20 21.81
CA ALA A 68 10.25 0.48 23.10
C ALA A 68 10.59 1.97 23.01
N ARG A 69 11.49 2.34 22.10
CA ARG A 69 11.92 3.71 21.83
C ARG A 69 11.90 3.97 20.33
N SER A 70 11.32 5.12 19.98
CA SER A 70 11.36 5.64 18.62
C SER A 70 12.75 6.20 18.32
N SER A 71 13.31 5.82 17.17
CA SER A 71 14.53 6.40 16.59
C SER A 71 14.30 6.98 15.20
N GLY A 72 13.03 7.09 14.78
CA GLY A 72 12.65 7.82 13.58
C GLY A 72 12.89 9.32 13.71
N GLU A 73 13.17 9.96 12.58
CA GLU A 73 13.21 11.41 12.43
C GLU A 73 12.04 11.84 11.54
N PRO A 74 11.24 12.85 11.92
CA PRO A 74 10.14 13.32 11.08
C PRO A 74 10.67 13.90 9.77
N MET A 75 10.01 13.55 8.67
CA MET A 75 10.33 14.13 7.37
C MET A 75 9.68 15.52 7.24
N ALA A 76 10.37 16.44 6.54
CA ALA A 76 9.88 17.79 6.26
C ALA A 76 8.85 17.78 5.11
N ILE A 77 7.69 17.16 5.35
CA ILE A 77 6.55 17.13 4.44
C ILE A 77 5.27 17.51 5.19
N ASP A 78 4.30 18.12 4.50
CA ASP A 78 3.01 18.43 5.10
C ASP A 78 2.22 17.14 5.38
N ILE A 79 1.69 16.97 6.59
CA ILE A 79 0.83 15.83 6.93
C ILE A 79 -0.38 16.34 7.71
N PRO A 80 -1.61 15.90 7.34
CA PRO A 80 -1.90 15.00 6.24
C PRO A 80 -1.82 15.71 4.88
N GLN A 81 -1.53 14.95 3.83
CA GLN A 81 -1.60 15.42 2.44
C GLN A 81 -1.95 14.28 1.50
N TYR A 82 -2.43 14.58 0.29
CA TYR A 82 -2.67 13.56 -0.72
C TYR A 82 -1.36 13.14 -1.41
N ALA A 83 -1.31 11.89 -1.85
CA ALA A 83 -0.26 11.37 -2.70
C ALA A 83 -0.82 10.37 -3.73
N LEU A 84 -0.07 10.16 -4.80
CA LEU A 84 -0.22 9.02 -5.69
C LEU A 84 0.83 7.98 -5.27
N PHE A 85 0.38 6.81 -4.85
CA PHE A 85 1.22 5.67 -4.55
C PHE A 85 1.35 4.79 -5.80
N ASP A 86 2.59 4.50 -6.21
CA ASP A 86 2.92 3.62 -7.33
C ASP A 86 3.34 2.24 -6.81
N ASP A 87 2.50 1.24 -7.08
CA ASP A 87 2.76 -0.18 -6.82
C ASP A 87 2.96 -0.91 -8.15
N GLU A 88 4.21 -0.96 -8.62
CA GLU A 88 4.59 -1.63 -9.86
C GLU A 88 3.78 -1.17 -11.09
N GLY A 89 3.50 0.13 -11.18
CA GLY A 89 2.72 0.78 -12.25
C GLY A 89 1.24 0.92 -11.92
N ILE A 90 0.76 0.38 -10.80
CA ILE A 90 -0.61 0.54 -10.33
C ILE A 90 -0.69 1.79 -9.44
N ILE A 91 -1.24 2.86 -10.00
CA ILE A 91 -1.37 4.14 -9.29
C ILE A 91 -2.62 4.17 -8.42
N THR A 92 -2.42 4.40 -7.11
CA THR A 92 -3.48 4.51 -6.11
C THR A 92 -3.46 5.89 -5.45
N VAL A 93 -4.61 6.56 -5.35
CA VAL A 93 -4.72 7.80 -4.55
C VAL A 93 -4.79 7.46 -3.07
N VAL A 94 -3.95 8.12 -2.28
CA VAL A 94 -3.85 7.92 -0.83
C VAL A 94 -3.75 9.24 -0.09
N VAL A 95 -4.02 9.18 1.21
CA VAL A 95 -3.72 10.25 2.18
C VAL A 95 -2.52 9.80 3.00
N VAL A 96 -1.43 10.57 2.94
CA VAL A 96 -0.26 10.38 3.81
C VAL A 96 -0.64 10.77 5.24
N ILE A 97 -0.35 9.89 6.19
CA ILE A 97 -0.66 10.08 7.62
C ILE A 97 0.58 10.00 8.52
N GLN A 98 1.71 9.55 7.98
CA GLN A 98 2.98 9.44 8.70
C GLN A 98 4.12 9.48 7.68
N ALA A 99 5.21 10.19 7.97
CA ALA A 99 6.44 10.11 7.18
C ALA A 99 7.66 10.38 8.04
N GLU A 100 8.53 9.38 8.10
CA GLU A 100 9.71 9.38 8.95
C GLU A 100 10.89 8.74 8.21
N SER A 101 12.09 9.08 8.65
CA SER A 101 13.30 8.43 8.18
C SER A 101 14.14 7.90 9.32
N GLU A 102 14.86 6.81 9.07
CA GLU A 102 15.84 6.25 10.00
C GLU A 102 17.05 5.76 9.20
N ALA A 103 18.25 6.14 9.63
CA ALA A 103 19.50 5.75 8.98
C ALA A 103 19.51 5.97 7.44
N GLY A 104 18.91 7.07 6.99
CA GLY A 104 18.81 7.43 5.56
C GLY A 104 17.73 6.69 4.76
N ARG A 105 16.93 5.82 5.39
CA ARG A 105 15.80 5.15 4.75
C ARG A 105 14.51 5.92 5.07
N SER A 106 13.78 6.33 4.03
CA SER A 106 12.50 7.03 4.18
C SER A 106 11.34 6.04 4.15
N GLN A 107 10.39 6.20 5.06
CA GLN A 107 9.19 5.38 5.13
C GLN A 107 7.95 6.27 5.30
N ILE A 108 6.91 5.97 4.51
CA ILE A 108 5.65 6.70 4.49
C ILE A 108 4.52 5.75 4.82
N GLY A 109 3.69 6.15 5.77
CA GLY A 109 2.42 5.51 6.09
C GLY A 109 1.27 6.29 5.48
N ALA A 110 0.39 5.60 4.75
CA ALA A 110 -0.73 6.22 4.07
C ALA A 110 -2.01 5.39 4.19
N ARG A 111 -3.16 6.03 3.99
CA ARG A 111 -4.46 5.38 3.89
C ARG A 111 -5.03 5.57 2.50
N LYS A 112 -5.52 4.49 1.89
CA LYS A 112 -6.32 4.52 0.67
C LYS A 112 -7.69 5.13 0.96
N LEU A 113 -8.41 5.48 -0.10
CA LEU A 113 -9.74 6.10 0.01
C LEU A 113 -10.80 5.16 0.61
N ASP A 114 -10.58 3.85 0.54
CA ASP A 114 -11.41 2.83 1.21
C ASP A 114 -11.08 2.63 2.70
N GLY A 115 -10.12 3.41 3.23
CA GLY A 115 -9.66 3.35 4.61
C GLY A 115 -8.57 2.30 4.88
N THR A 116 -8.21 1.45 3.92
CA THR A 116 -7.12 0.49 4.08
C THR A 116 -5.77 1.20 4.16
N ALA A 117 -4.87 0.66 4.98
CA ALA A 117 -3.56 1.25 5.24
C ALA A 117 -2.48 0.61 4.36
N LEU A 118 -1.45 1.39 4.01
CA LEU A 118 -0.24 0.90 3.37
C LEU A 118 1.00 1.64 3.87
N ILE A 119 2.14 0.99 3.72
CA ILE A 119 3.46 1.54 4.03
C ILE A 119 4.33 1.37 2.79
N GLY A 120 5.08 2.41 2.43
CA GLY A 120 6.04 2.36 1.33
C GLY A 120 7.23 3.28 1.55
N GLN A 121 8.16 3.28 0.60
CA GLN A 121 9.29 4.20 0.56
C GLN A 121 8.89 5.49 -0.18
N LEU A 122 9.55 6.62 0.15
CA LEU A 122 9.23 7.93 -0.44
C LEU A 122 9.21 7.94 -1.97
N ASP A 123 10.09 7.19 -2.63
CA ASP A 123 10.19 7.11 -4.10
C ASP A 123 8.96 6.46 -4.76
N GLN A 124 8.15 5.73 -4.00
CA GLN A 124 6.87 5.18 -4.43
C GLN A 124 5.72 6.20 -4.32
N PHE A 125 5.94 7.38 -3.73
CA PHE A 125 4.91 8.39 -3.54
C PHE A 125 5.22 9.65 -4.35
N LYS A 126 4.25 10.05 -5.16
CA LYS A 126 4.18 11.40 -5.70
C LYS A 126 3.26 12.24 -4.83
N LEU A 127 3.83 13.13 -4.04
CA LEU A 127 3.09 14.10 -3.23
C LEU A 127 2.36 15.11 -4.14
N VAL A 128 1.09 15.36 -3.87
CA VAL A 128 0.21 16.21 -4.71
C VAL A 128 -0.49 17.31 -3.92
N GLY A 129 -0.14 17.46 -2.63
CA GLY A 129 -0.52 18.60 -1.80
C GLY A 129 -1.76 18.39 -0.94
N THR A 130 -2.26 19.48 -0.35
CA THR A 130 -3.31 19.47 0.68
C THR A 130 -4.71 19.81 0.17
N GLN A 131 -4.83 20.20 -1.09
CA GLN A 131 -6.11 20.56 -1.71
C GLN A 131 -6.69 19.37 -2.48
N PRO A 132 -7.98 19.03 -2.28
CA PRO A 132 -8.65 17.99 -3.07
C PRO A 132 -8.54 18.32 -4.56
N GLN A 133 -8.13 17.34 -5.37
CA GLN A 133 -8.11 17.51 -6.82
C GLN A 133 -9.45 17.05 -7.40
N SER A 134 -10.00 17.83 -8.32
CA SER A 134 -11.11 17.38 -9.17
C SER A 134 -10.54 16.85 -10.48
N THR A 135 -10.30 15.55 -10.57
CA THR A 135 -9.95 14.96 -11.87
C THR A 135 -11.23 14.70 -12.64
N ARG A 136 -11.57 15.61 -13.57
CA ARG A 136 -12.56 15.32 -14.61
C ARG A 136 -11.88 14.38 -15.58
N ALA A 137 -12.39 13.15 -15.75
CA ALA A 137 -12.05 12.35 -16.92
C ALA A 137 -12.49 13.17 -18.13
N THR A 138 -11.54 13.80 -18.83
CA THR A 138 -11.84 14.66 -19.98
C THR A 138 -12.38 13.81 -21.13
N ASP A 139 -13.42 14.37 -21.77
CA ASP A 139 -14.13 13.90 -22.97
C ASP A 139 -13.21 13.51 -24.14
#